data_AF-A0A7V9AM19-F1
#
_entry.id   AF-A0A7V9AM19-F1
#
_cell.length_a   1.000
_cell.length_b   1.000
_cell.length_c   1.000
_cell.angle_alpha   90.00
_cell.angle_beta   90.00
_cell.angle_gamma   90.00
#
_symmetry.space_group_name_H-M   'P 1'
#
loop_
_entity.id
_entity.type
_entity.pdbx_description
1 polymer ?
#
loop_
_entity_poly.entity_id
_entity_poly.type
_entity_poly.pdbx_seq_one_letter_code
_entity_poly.pdbx_strand_id
1 'polypeptide(L)'
;MSQVTTAEITHHHDDKSQVKRIWKTFWLLLFLTLTELGIGLTIYTLHKGANPNHTLVLAFKGLVCILTLAKAFYIVSIFMHLGDEIRNLIMTIIVPLMLFVWFLTAFLWDGNAWKNLRNTDAGSRPSTEKVQQQTLPAKENGKPD
;
A
#
# COMPACT_ATOMS: atom_id res chain seq x y z
N MET A 1 36.82 52.82 21.95
CA MET A 1 35.73 51.82 21.97
C MET A 1 35.04 51.88 20.63
N SER A 2 35.45 51.03 19.70
CA SER A 2 34.85 50.96 18.36
C SER A 2 33.81 49.86 18.37
N GLN A 3 32.54 50.25 18.25
CA GLN A 3 31.40 49.34 18.13
C GLN A 3 31.55 48.54 16.83
N VAL A 4 31.77 47.24 16.94
CA VAL A 4 31.70 46.32 15.80
C VAL A 4 30.22 46.02 15.57
N THR A 5 29.61 46.73 14.62
CA THR A 5 28.26 46.43 14.12
C THR A 5 28.33 45.15 13.31
N THR A 6 27.97 44.03 13.91
CA THR A 6 27.64 42.79 13.20
C THR A 6 26.45 43.09 12.30
N ALA A 7 26.69 43.20 11.00
CA ALA A 7 25.62 43.20 10.00
C ALA A 7 24.94 41.83 10.07
N GLU A 8 23.75 41.79 10.66
CA GLU A 8 22.89 40.61 10.63
C GLU A 8 22.46 40.40 9.18
N ILE A 9 23.07 39.42 8.50
CA ILE A 9 22.65 38.99 7.16
C ILE A 9 21.35 38.20 7.33
N THR A 10 20.23 38.92 7.36
CA THR A 10 18.89 38.32 7.30
C THR A 10 18.68 37.82 5.87
N HIS A 11 19.08 36.58 5.62
CA HIS A 11 18.68 35.86 4.41
C HIS A 11 17.17 35.68 4.45
N HIS A 12 16.44 36.53 3.71
CA HIS A 12 15.04 36.30 3.40
C HIS A 12 14.95 35.02 2.57
N HIS A 13 14.82 33.88 3.25
CA HIS A 13 14.47 32.61 2.62
C HIS A 13 13.14 32.79 1.87
N ASP A 14 13.12 32.38 0.61
CA ASP A 14 11.96 32.51 -0.27
C ASP A 14 10.89 31.45 0.07
N ASP A 15 10.33 31.55 1.29
CA ASP A 15 9.37 30.61 1.87
C ASP A 15 8.11 30.44 1.01
N LYS A 16 7.77 31.47 0.24
CA LYS A 16 6.57 31.49 -0.62
C LYS A 16 6.65 30.45 -1.74
N SER A 17 7.85 30.18 -2.25
CA SER A 17 8.07 29.19 -3.31
C SER A 17 7.81 27.76 -2.83
N GLN A 18 8.28 27.43 -1.63
CA GLN A 18 8.15 26.10 -1.01
C GLN A 18 6.70 25.84 -0.60
N VAL A 19 6.03 26.81 0.05
CA VAL A 19 4.63 26.69 0.45
C VAL A 19 3.70 26.46 -0.76
N LYS A 20 3.96 27.14 -1.88
CA LYS A 20 3.18 26.97 -3.11
C LYS A 20 3.35 25.57 -3.72
N ARG A 21 4.55 24.99 -3.65
CA ARG A 21 4.83 23.63 -4.11
C ARG A 21 4.12 22.59 -3.24
N ILE A 22 4.13 22.78 -1.93
CA ILE A 22 3.42 21.93 -0.96
C ILE A 22 1.91 21.93 -1.25
N TRP A 23 1.32 23.11 -1.44
CA TRP A 23 -0.12 23.23 -1.74
C TRP A 23 -0.53 22.59 -3.05
N LYS A 24 0.28 22.74 -4.12
CA LYS A 24 0.04 22.04 -5.40
C LYS A 24 0.08 20.52 -5.22
N THR A 25 1.06 20.04 -4.47
CA THR A 25 1.25 18.61 -4.24
C THR A 25 0.10 18.06 -3.41
N PHE A 26 -0.28 18.74 -2.33
CA PHE A 26 -1.42 18.40 -1.49
C PHE A 26 -2.69 18.23 -2.33
N TRP A 27 -3.00 19.18 -3.20
CA TRP A 27 -4.18 19.09 -4.05
C TRP A 27 -4.12 17.93 -5.05
N LEU A 28 -2.97 17.67 -5.66
CA LEU A 28 -2.77 16.52 -6.55
C LEU A 28 -3.03 15.20 -5.81
N LEU A 29 -2.44 15.07 -4.62
CA LEU A 29 -2.55 13.88 -3.78
C LEU A 29 -3.96 13.69 -3.22
N LEU A 30 -4.62 14.76 -2.84
CA LEU A 30 -6.01 14.75 -2.39
C LEU A 30 -6.90 14.20 -3.51
N PHE A 31 -6.77 14.76 -4.71
CA PHE A 31 -7.55 14.31 -5.87
C PHE A 31 -7.25 12.85 -6.20
N LEU A 32 -5.97 12.46 -6.27
CA LEU A 32 -5.55 11.08 -6.53
C LEU A 32 -6.18 10.10 -5.51
N THR A 33 -6.17 10.46 -4.23
CA THR A 33 -6.76 9.64 -3.16
C THR A 33 -8.28 9.55 -3.26
N LEU A 34 -8.94 10.66 -3.62
CA LEU A 34 -10.39 10.71 -3.76
C LEU A 34 -10.86 9.88 -4.96
N THR A 35 -10.12 9.94 -6.06
CA THR A 35 -10.36 9.11 -7.25
C THR A 35 -10.17 7.63 -6.94
N GLU A 36 -9.10 7.25 -6.24
CA GLU A 36 -8.88 5.85 -5.82
C GLU A 36 -10.01 5.33 -4.93
N LEU A 37 -10.42 6.12 -3.93
CA LEU A 37 -11.52 5.77 -3.04
C LEU A 37 -12.85 5.64 -3.80
N GLY A 38 -13.12 6.56 -4.72
CA GLY A 38 -14.31 6.53 -5.58
C GLY A 38 -14.36 5.25 -6.42
N ILE A 39 -13.26 4.89 -7.08
CA ILE A 39 -13.13 3.64 -7.85
C ILE A 39 -13.33 2.43 -6.93
N GLY A 40 -12.69 2.42 -5.76
CA GLY A 40 -12.85 1.36 -4.76
C GLY A 40 -14.29 1.17 -4.30
N LEU A 41 -15.02 2.26 -4.07
CA LEU A 41 -16.42 2.23 -3.67
C LEU A 41 -17.34 1.76 -4.81
N THR A 42 -17.10 2.20 -6.05
CA THR A 42 -17.86 1.73 -7.22
C THR A 42 -17.69 0.24 -7.45
N ILE A 43 -16.50 -0.32 -7.24
CA ILE A 43 -16.26 -1.77 -7.35
C ILE A 43 -16.99 -2.52 -6.22
N TYR A 44 -16.99 -1.96 -5.00
CA TYR A 44 -17.72 -2.55 -3.88
C TYR A 44 -19.23 -2.64 -4.13
N THR A 45 -19.82 -1.60 -4.73
CA THR A 45 -21.26 -1.63 -5.08
C THR A 45 -21.54 -2.58 -6.25
N LEU A 46 -20.63 -2.69 -7.23
CA LEU A 46 -20.76 -3.62 -8.36
C LEU A 46 -20.60 -5.10 -7.93
N HIS A 47 -19.83 -5.38 -6.88
CA HIS A 47 -19.65 -6.73 -6.33
C HIS A 47 -20.94 -7.30 -5.69
N LYS A 48 -21.89 -6.43 -5.26
CA LYS A 48 -23.21 -6.85 -4.78
C LYS A 48 -24.24 -7.05 -5.91
N GLY A 49 -23.88 -6.73 -7.16
CA GLY A 49 -24.74 -6.89 -8.34
C GLY A 49 -24.70 -8.30 -8.93
N ALA A 50 -25.78 -8.69 -9.60
CA ALA A 50 -26.10 -10.07 -10.01
C ALA A 50 -25.13 -10.77 -11.01
N ASN A 51 -24.08 -10.10 -11.52
CA ASN A 51 -23.10 -10.69 -12.43
C ASN A 51 -21.70 -10.07 -12.24
N PRO A 52 -20.93 -10.46 -11.21
CA PRO A 52 -19.60 -9.91 -10.99
C PRO A 52 -18.61 -10.51 -12.01
N ASN A 53 -18.12 -9.68 -12.93
CA ASN A 53 -17.03 -10.07 -13.81
C ASN A 53 -15.71 -10.09 -13.01
N HIS A 54 -15.35 -11.25 -12.46
CA HIS A 54 -14.22 -11.45 -11.55
C HIS A 54 -12.90 -10.87 -12.07
N THR A 55 -12.64 -10.97 -13.38
CA THR A 55 -11.43 -10.44 -14.01
C THR A 55 -11.37 -8.91 -13.95
N LEU A 56 -12.50 -8.24 -14.15
CA LEU A 56 -12.61 -6.79 -14.13
C LEU A 56 -12.40 -6.25 -12.70
N VAL A 57 -12.98 -6.93 -11.70
CA VAL A 57 -12.79 -6.62 -10.28
C VAL A 57 -11.32 -6.79 -9.87
N LEU A 58 -10.66 -7.85 -10.33
CA LEU A 58 -9.24 -8.10 -10.05
C LEU A 58 -8.35 -7.01 -10.69
N ALA A 59 -8.63 -6.64 -11.95
CA ALA A 59 -7.91 -5.60 -12.67
C ALA A 59 -8.00 -4.25 -11.95
N PHE A 60 -9.20 -3.85 -11.51
CA PHE A 60 -9.35 -2.61 -10.76
C PHE A 60 -8.70 -2.64 -9.37
N LYS A 61 -8.72 -3.78 -8.65
CA LYS A 61 -7.96 -3.91 -7.40
C LYS A 61 -6.46 -3.74 -7.63
N GLY A 62 -5.94 -4.31 -8.72
CA GLY A 62 -4.55 -4.10 -9.14
C GLY A 62 -4.26 -2.63 -9.45
N LEU A 63 -5.14 -1.98 -10.21
CA LEU A 63 -5.01 -0.56 -10.56
C LEU A 63 -4.95 0.33 -9.33
N VAL A 64 -5.89 0.17 -8.39
CA VAL A 64 -5.90 0.93 -7.14
C VAL A 64 -4.64 0.65 -6.32
N CYS A 65 -4.17 -0.60 -6.25
CA CYS A 65 -2.92 -0.93 -5.56
C CYS A 65 -1.71 -0.18 -6.17
N ILE A 66 -1.61 -0.15 -7.50
CA ILE A 66 -0.52 0.55 -8.20
C ILE A 66 -0.60 2.06 -7.99
N LEU A 67 -1.80 2.65 -8.08
CA LEU A 67 -2.00 4.09 -7.85
C LEU A 67 -1.62 4.47 -6.41
N THR A 68 -1.89 3.60 -5.44
CA THR A 68 -1.58 3.85 -4.02
C THR A 68 -0.07 3.80 -3.78
N LEU A 69 0.63 2.87 -4.43
CA LEU A 69 2.09 2.80 -4.42
C LEU A 69 2.69 4.04 -5.11
N ALA A 70 2.21 4.39 -6.29
CA ALA A 70 2.68 5.56 -7.04
C ALA A 70 2.51 6.85 -6.24
N LYS A 71 1.36 7.02 -5.57
CA LYS A 71 1.11 8.08 -4.60
C LYS A 71 2.17 8.10 -3.49
N ALA A 72 2.44 6.96 -2.86
CA ALA A 72 3.40 6.88 -1.76
C ALA A 72 4.81 7.27 -2.22
N PHE A 73 5.25 6.81 -3.39
CA PHE A 73 6.52 7.24 -3.98
C PHE A 73 6.54 8.73 -4.30
N TYR A 74 5.45 9.28 -4.84
CA TYR A 74 5.34 10.71 -5.15
C TYR A 74 5.46 11.57 -3.89
N ILE A 75 4.80 11.18 -2.79
CA ILE A 75 4.93 11.82 -1.46
C ILE A 75 6.41 11.90 -1.06
N VAL A 76 7.08 10.74 -1.07
CA VAL A 76 8.48 10.61 -0.65
C VAL A 76 9.41 11.39 -1.58
N SER A 77 9.13 11.50 -2.86
CA SER A 77 9.98 12.30 -3.76
C SER A 77 9.85 13.82 -3.58
N ILE A 78 8.69 14.31 -3.14
CA ILE A 78 8.37 15.75 -3.17
C ILE A 78 8.38 16.42 -1.80
N PHE A 79 7.80 15.80 -0.77
CA PHE A 79 7.81 16.32 0.60
C PHE A 79 9.18 16.17 1.24
N MET A 80 9.89 15.18 0.77
CA MET A 80 11.25 14.91 1.10
C MET A 80 12.05 15.58 -0.02
N HIS A 81 12.41 16.86 0.19
CA HIS A 81 13.12 17.74 -0.74
C HIS A 81 14.55 17.21 -1.04
N LEU A 82 14.64 16.12 -1.79
CA LEU A 82 15.80 15.22 -1.80
C LEU A 82 16.54 15.13 -3.13
N GLY A 83 16.12 15.93 -4.12
CA GLY A 83 16.71 15.92 -5.45
C GLY A 83 18.17 16.40 -5.47
N ASP A 84 18.44 17.57 -4.91
CA ASP A 84 19.73 18.25 -5.14
C ASP A 84 20.57 18.55 -3.88
N GLU A 85 19.99 18.49 -2.67
CA GLU A 85 20.68 18.96 -1.46
C GLU A 85 20.99 17.86 -0.43
N ILE A 86 20.28 16.71 -0.43
CA ILE A 86 20.24 15.83 0.76
C ILE A 86 20.33 14.32 0.47
N ARG A 87 21.19 13.88 -0.47
CA ARG A 87 21.39 12.45 -0.79
C ARG A 87 21.63 11.56 0.46
N ASN A 88 22.21 12.09 1.54
CA ASN A 88 22.36 11.39 2.83
C ASN A 88 21.03 11.13 3.55
N LEU A 89 20.07 12.07 3.50
CA LEU A 89 18.76 11.91 4.12
C LEU A 89 17.89 10.89 3.36
N ILE A 90 18.13 10.66 2.06
CA ILE A 90 17.42 9.62 1.30
C ILE A 90 17.82 8.24 1.83
N MET A 91 19.11 8.06 2.12
CA MET A 91 19.65 6.80 2.60
C MET A 91 19.09 6.45 3.98
N THR A 92 18.91 7.42 4.87
CA THR A 92 18.33 7.16 6.21
C THR A 92 16.86 6.77 6.17
N ILE A 93 16.17 6.97 5.04
CA ILE A 93 14.73 6.66 4.88
C ILE A 93 14.53 5.42 4.02
N ILE A 94 15.31 5.27 2.95
CA ILE A 94 15.28 4.09 2.08
C ILE A 94 15.80 2.84 2.82
N VAL A 95 16.85 2.95 3.63
CA VAL A 95 17.40 1.81 4.37
C VAL A 95 16.36 1.19 5.33
N PRO A 96 15.70 1.94 6.23
CA PRO A 96 14.66 1.37 7.09
C PRO A 96 13.43 0.90 6.30
N LEU A 97 13.06 1.56 5.20
CA LEU A 97 11.98 1.08 4.32
C LEU A 97 12.31 -0.27 3.66
N MET A 98 13.54 -0.45 3.17
CA MET A 98 13.97 -1.73 2.60
C MET A 98 14.04 -2.83 3.65
N LEU A 99 14.55 -2.52 4.85
CA LEU A 99 14.55 -3.48 5.96
C LEU A 99 13.12 -3.84 6.37
N PHE A 100 12.17 -2.90 6.34
CA PHE A 100 10.77 -3.19 6.62
C PHE A 100 10.14 -4.14 5.59
N VAL A 101 10.35 -3.90 4.29
CA VAL A 101 9.84 -4.80 3.23
C VAL A 101 10.48 -6.18 3.31
N TRP A 102 11.79 -6.23 3.59
CA TRP A 102 12.51 -7.49 3.79
C TRP A 102 11.96 -8.25 5.00
N PHE A 103 11.75 -7.57 6.13
CA PHE A 103 11.19 -8.15 7.35
C PHE A 103 9.79 -8.70 7.10
N LEU A 104 8.89 -7.95 6.46
CA LEU A 104 7.55 -8.44 6.11
C LEU A 104 7.62 -9.72 5.26
N THR A 105 8.53 -9.76 4.31
CA THR A 105 8.72 -10.94 3.44
C THR A 105 9.24 -12.14 4.21
N ALA A 106 10.26 -11.94 5.06
CA ALA A 106 10.83 -12.99 5.90
C ALA A 106 9.80 -13.56 6.87
N PHE A 107 9.03 -12.70 7.54
CA PHE A 107 7.97 -13.12 8.46
C PHE A 107 6.82 -13.83 7.75
N LEU A 108 6.45 -13.41 6.54
CA LEU A 108 5.41 -14.09 5.77
C LEU A 108 5.87 -15.48 5.31
N TRP A 109 7.15 -15.60 4.93
CA TRP A 109 7.75 -16.88 4.57
C TRP A 109 7.83 -17.82 5.77
N ASP A 110 8.38 -17.34 6.89
CA ASP A 110 8.51 -18.12 8.12
C ASP A 110 7.15 -18.49 8.71
N GLY A 111 6.18 -17.57 8.68
CA GLY A 111 4.79 -17.84 9.05
C GLY A 111 4.14 -18.90 8.15
N ASN A 112 4.42 -18.90 6.85
CA ASN A 112 3.93 -19.94 5.94
C ASN A 112 4.60 -21.30 6.20
N ALA A 113 5.90 -21.30 6.49
CA ALA A 113 6.64 -22.51 6.89
C ALA A 113 6.08 -23.09 8.20
N TRP A 114 5.85 -22.25 9.20
CA TRP A 114 5.23 -22.63 10.48
C TRP A 114 3.83 -23.23 10.29
N LYS A 115 3.00 -22.61 9.45
CA LYS A 115 1.67 -23.13 9.11
C LYS A 115 1.78 -24.50 8.45
N ASN A 116 2.72 -24.68 7.51
CA ASN A 116 2.93 -25.95 6.82
C ASN A 116 3.36 -27.06 7.79
N LEU A 117 4.32 -26.77 8.68
CA LEU A 117 4.82 -27.73 9.67
C LEU A 117 3.73 -28.18 10.66
N ARG A 118 2.88 -27.25 11.11
CA ARG A 118 1.72 -27.57 11.97
C ARG A 118 0.63 -28.36 11.27
N ASN A 119 0.45 -28.15 9.96
CA ASN A 119 -0.57 -28.87 9.19
C ASN A 119 -0.09 -30.25 8.72
N THR A 120 1.23 -30.46 8.66
CA THR A 120 1.85 -31.66 8.08
C THR A 120 2.59 -32.50 9.13
N ASP A 121 2.53 -32.13 10.43
CA ASP A 121 3.26 -32.77 11.55
C ASP A 121 4.72 -33.09 11.19
N ALA A 122 5.47 -32.05 10.79
CA ALA A 122 6.86 -32.17 10.34
C ALA A 122 7.11 -33.18 9.18
N GLY A 123 6.10 -33.39 8.34
CA GLY A 123 6.18 -34.31 7.19
C GLY A 123 5.68 -35.73 7.47
N SER A 124 5.14 -35.99 8.67
CA SER A 124 4.66 -37.32 9.08
C SER A 124 3.34 -37.73 8.43
N ARG A 125 2.60 -36.80 7.81
CA ARG A 125 1.33 -37.07 7.09
C ARG A 125 1.40 -36.50 5.67
N PRO A 126 1.16 -37.28 4.61
CA PRO A 126 1.09 -36.73 3.26
C PRO A 126 -0.25 -35.99 3.12
N SER A 127 -0.20 -34.66 3.23
CA SER A 127 -1.21 -33.68 2.81
C SER A 127 -2.66 -34.20 2.71
N THR A 128 -3.47 -34.05 3.76
CA THR A 128 -4.93 -33.99 3.57
C THR A 128 -5.58 -33.10 4.62
N GLU A 129 -5.66 -31.82 4.29
CA GLU A 129 -6.90 -31.09 4.50
C GLU A 129 -7.11 -30.21 3.27
N LYS A 130 -7.48 -30.86 2.15
CA LYS A 130 -8.41 -30.18 1.24
C LYS A 130 -9.62 -29.96 2.12
N VAL A 131 -9.84 -28.72 2.56
CA VAL A 131 -11.11 -28.29 3.12
C VAL A 131 -12.16 -28.83 2.17
N GLN A 132 -12.87 -29.86 2.61
CA GLN A 132 -14.05 -30.34 1.94
C GLN A 132 -14.93 -29.09 1.82
N GLN A 133 -14.98 -28.58 0.60
CA GLN A 133 -16.10 -27.78 0.16
C GLN A 133 -17.28 -28.73 0.38
N GLN A 134 -17.90 -28.63 1.55
CA GLN A 134 -19.11 -29.33 1.89
C GLN A 134 -20.20 -28.61 1.09
N THR A 135 -20.16 -28.80 -0.24
CA THR A 135 -21.33 -28.71 -1.07
C THR A 135 -22.25 -29.75 -0.47
N LEU A 136 -23.20 -29.28 0.34
CA LEU A 136 -24.36 -30.06 0.72
C LEU A 136 -24.87 -30.71 -0.57
N PRO A 137 -24.92 -32.05 -0.71
CA PRO A 137 -25.74 -32.63 -1.76
C PRO A 137 -27.16 -32.18 -1.44
N ALA A 138 -27.70 -31.31 -2.28
CA ALA A 138 -29.14 -31.09 -2.34
C ALA A 138 -29.75 -32.47 -2.45
N LYS A 139 -30.40 -32.91 -1.37
CA LYS A 139 -31.15 -34.16 -1.33
C LYS A 139 -32.41 -33.93 -2.16
N GLU A 140 -32.25 -33.97 -3.48
CA GLU A 140 -33.32 -34.35 -4.38
C GLU A 140 -33.63 -35.81 -4.06
N ASN A 141 -34.73 -36.02 -3.32
CA ASN A 141 -35.65 -37.14 -3.46
C ASN A 141 -36.57 -37.17 -2.23
N GLY A 142 -37.83 -36.79 -2.48
CA GLY A 142 -38.89 -36.77 -1.50
C GLY A 142 -40.24 -36.36 -2.11
N LYS A 143 -40.58 -36.90 -3.29
CA LYS A 143 -41.97 -37.12 -3.65
C LYS A 143 -42.29 -38.59 -3.33
N PRO A 144 -43.25 -38.80 -2.43
CA PRO A 144 -44.32 -39.77 -2.67
C PRO A 144 -45.66 -39.05 -2.41
N ASP A 145 -46.54 -39.00 -3.41
CA ASP A 145 -47.74 -39.85 -3.50
C ASP A 145 -48.86 -39.32 -2.60
#